data_AF-A0A9Q6RYG0-F1
#
_entry.id   AF-A0A9Q6RYG0-F1
#
_cell.length_a   1.000
_cell.length_b   1.000
_cell.length_c   1.000
_cell.angle_alpha   90.00
_cell.angle_beta   90.00
_cell.angle_gamma   90.00
#
_symmetry.space_group_name_H-M   'P 1'
#
loop_
_entity.id
_entity.type
_entity.pdbx_description
1 polymer ?
#
loop_
_entity_poly.entity_id
_entity_poly.type
_entity_poly.pdbx_seq_one_letter_code
_entity_poly.pdbx_strand_id
1 'polypeptide(L)'
;MKTIHVVALAALVLAGCSSAEKEARQAQEYSHNETSLAAAQRNAAVDCDGAQCDAAWAATKRYVEQHSDTSVTRADAVSIETDVPYSSGKVSFSATRVARPGGATLTLFAQCRGMYGPDNAKGSDYDDCASKILKTQNGYVAFIRKQVSGQ
;
A
#
# COMPACT_ATOMS: atom_id res chain seq x y z
N MET A 1 -57.59 -26.16 45.56
CA MET A 1 -56.12 -26.08 45.47
C MET A 1 -55.74 -26.27 44.01
N LYS A 2 -55.21 -25.24 43.34
CA LYS A 2 -54.81 -25.30 41.93
C LYS A 2 -53.47 -24.56 41.81
N THR A 3 -52.41 -25.33 41.59
CA THR A 3 -51.02 -24.90 41.49
C THR A 3 -50.82 -24.13 40.20
N ILE A 4 -50.39 -22.87 40.31
CA ILE A 4 -49.98 -22.05 39.16
C ILE A 4 -48.47 -22.25 39.01
N HIS A 5 -48.08 -22.95 37.95
CA HIS A 5 -46.68 -23.09 37.56
C HIS A 5 -46.21 -21.76 36.95
N VAL A 6 -45.28 -21.09 37.63
CA VAL A 6 -44.55 -19.93 37.10
C VAL A 6 -43.54 -20.46 36.09
N VAL A 7 -43.83 -20.29 34.80
CA VAL A 7 -42.90 -20.56 33.71
C VAL A 7 -41.92 -19.40 33.65
N ALA A 8 -40.66 -19.67 33.98
CA ALA A 8 -39.56 -18.74 33.82
C ALA A 8 -39.24 -18.54 32.33
N LEU A 9 -39.59 -17.38 31.77
CA LEU A 9 -39.05 -16.91 30.49
C LEU A 9 -37.68 -16.26 30.73
N ALA A 10 -36.63 -17.07 30.65
CA ALA A 10 -35.28 -16.58 30.42
C ALA A 10 -35.06 -16.52 28.90
N ALA A 11 -35.41 -15.40 28.26
CA ALA A 11 -35.17 -15.18 26.84
C ALA A 11 -33.87 -14.39 26.63
N LEU A 12 -32.85 -15.14 26.18
CA LEU A 12 -31.65 -14.75 25.41
C LEU A 12 -31.57 -13.27 24.96
N VAL A 13 -30.68 -12.49 25.59
CA VAL A 13 -30.22 -11.18 25.07
C VAL A 13 -28.70 -11.10 25.10
N LEU A 14 -27.99 -11.95 24.34
CA LEU A 14 -26.52 -11.95 24.28
C LEU A 14 -25.97 -12.24 22.87
N ALA A 15 -26.55 -11.66 21.81
CA ALA A 15 -26.08 -11.90 20.43
C ALA A 15 -25.83 -10.61 19.60
N GLY A 16 -25.59 -9.45 20.24
CA GLY A 16 -25.45 -8.16 19.54
C GLY A 16 -24.07 -7.48 19.59
N CYS A 17 -23.23 -7.73 20.59
CA CYS A 17 -22.00 -6.94 20.78
C CYS A 17 -20.83 -7.36 19.88
N SER A 18 -20.78 -8.61 19.39
CA SER A 18 -19.64 -9.07 18.58
C SER A 18 -19.60 -8.46 17.18
N SER A 19 -20.76 -8.12 16.59
CA SER A 19 -20.81 -7.53 15.25
C SER A 19 -20.41 -6.05 15.26
N ALA A 20 -20.93 -5.26 16.22
CA ALA A 20 -20.60 -3.84 16.32
C ALA A 20 -19.13 -3.61 16.69
N GLU A 21 -18.57 -4.41 17.60
CA GLU A 21 -17.14 -4.35 17.96
C GLU A 21 -16.25 -4.75 16.77
N LYS A 22 -16.67 -5.76 15.99
CA LYS A 22 -15.95 -6.18 14.78
C LYS A 22 -15.98 -5.10 13.69
N GLU A 23 -17.13 -4.49 13.45
CA GLU A 23 -17.28 -3.38 12.49
C GLU A 23 -16.43 -2.18 12.91
N ALA A 24 -16.45 -1.81 14.19
CA ALA A 24 -15.62 -0.72 14.72
C ALA A 24 -14.12 -1.00 14.54
N ARG A 25 -13.69 -2.25 14.79
CA ARG A 25 -12.30 -2.67 14.58
C ARG A 25 -11.89 -2.61 13.11
N GLN A 26 -12.76 -3.04 12.19
CA GLN A 26 -12.51 -2.98 10.75
C GLN A 26 -12.41 -1.54 10.25
N ALA A 27 -13.27 -0.64 10.75
CA ALA A 27 -13.20 0.78 10.42
C ALA A 27 -11.91 1.43 10.96
N GLN A 28 -11.49 1.07 12.17
CA GLN A 28 -10.23 1.54 12.75
C GLN A 28 -9.02 1.05 11.94
N GLU A 29 -8.99 -0.22 11.55
CA GLU A 29 -7.93 -0.80 10.73
C GLU A 29 -7.84 -0.13 9.37
N TYR A 30 -8.98 0.13 8.71
CA TYR A 30 -9.03 0.89 7.47
C TYR A 30 -8.43 2.29 7.64
N SER A 31 -8.87 3.05 8.66
CA SER A 31 -8.33 4.39 8.94
C SER A 31 -6.83 4.38 9.24
N HIS A 32 -6.36 3.35 9.93
CA HIS A 32 -4.94 3.18 10.22
C HIS A 32 -4.15 2.92 8.93
N ASN A 33 -4.64 2.04 8.06
CA ASN A 33 -4.01 1.73 6.79
C ASN A 33 -3.97 2.94 5.87
N GLU A 34 -5.04 3.72 5.77
CA GLU A 34 -5.06 4.98 4.99
C GLU A 34 -3.98 5.97 5.44
N THR A 35 -3.83 6.12 6.76
CA THR A 35 -2.78 6.99 7.33
C THR A 35 -1.38 6.46 7.00
N SER A 36 -1.19 5.15 7.15
CA SER A 36 0.07 4.47 6.86
C SER A 36 0.43 4.53 5.37
N LEU A 37 -0.55 4.39 4.47
CA LEU A 37 -0.37 4.46 3.02
C LEU A 37 0.05 5.87 2.60
N ALA A 38 -0.62 6.89 3.13
CA ALA A 38 -0.25 8.27 2.87
C ALA A 38 1.18 8.58 3.37
N ALA A 39 1.57 8.03 4.53
CA ALA A 39 2.93 8.17 5.05
C ALA A 39 3.95 7.42 4.18
N ALA A 40 3.66 6.18 3.79
CA ALA A 40 4.52 5.36 2.94
C ALA A 40 4.76 6.03 1.58
N GLN A 41 3.71 6.53 0.92
CA GLN A 41 3.83 7.24 -0.36
C GLN A 41 4.68 8.51 -0.25
N ARG A 42 4.55 9.28 0.84
CA ARG A 42 5.40 10.47 1.08
C ARG A 42 6.85 10.10 1.34
N ASN A 43 7.09 8.99 2.05
CA ASN A 43 8.41 8.56 2.46
C ASN A 43 9.13 7.69 1.41
N ALA A 44 8.42 7.24 0.36
CA ALA A 44 8.98 6.48 -0.76
C ALA A 44 9.74 7.38 -1.74
N ALA A 45 10.59 8.27 -1.20
CA ALA A 45 11.43 9.20 -1.93
C ALA A 45 12.85 9.14 -1.39
N VAL A 46 13.83 9.12 -2.30
CA VAL A 46 15.25 9.13 -1.96
C VAL A 46 15.98 10.12 -2.83
N ASP A 47 16.80 10.95 -2.20
CA ASP A 47 17.72 11.83 -2.90
C ASP A 47 18.99 11.09 -3.26
N CYS A 48 19.50 11.36 -4.46
CA CYS A 48 20.80 10.89 -4.93
C CYS A 48 21.64 12.07 -5.39
N ASP A 49 22.96 11.93 -5.29
CA ASP A 49 23.93 12.88 -5.81
C ASP A 49 24.32 12.51 -7.25
N GLY A 50 24.72 13.50 -8.06
CA GLY A 50 25.01 13.33 -9.49
C GLY A 50 25.95 12.16 -9.82
N ALA A 51 26.95 11.88 -8.98
CA ALA A 51 27.88 10.77 -9.17
C ALA A 51 27.25 9.38 -8.98
N GLN A 52 26.19 9.27 -8.17
CA GLN A 52 25.54 7.99 -7.81
C GLN A 52 24.11 7.88 -8.36
N CYS A 53 23.54 8.97 -8.89
CA CYS A 53 22.15 9.02 -9.31
C CYS A 53 21.81 8.04 -10.43
N ASP A 54 22.71 7.81 -11.38
CA ASP A 54 22.42 6.87 -12.48
C ASP A 54 22.38 5.43 -11.96
N ALA A 55 23.26 5.08 -11.02
CA ALA A 55 23.23 3.79 -10.34
C ALA A 55 21.97 3.64 -9.46
N ALA A 56 21.58 4.69 -8.74
CA ALA A 56 20.34 4.73 -7.96
C ALA A 56 19.10 4.58 -8.84
N TRP A 57 19.10 5.20 -10.02
CA TRP A 57 18.01 5.12 -10.98
C TRP A 57 17.89 3.73 -11.61
N ALA A 58 19.02 3.12 -11.98
CA ALA A 58 19.05 1.73 -12.42
C ALA A 58 18.58 0.76 -11.33
N ALA A 59 18.93 1.00 -10.06
CA ALA A 59 18.42 0.23 -8.92
C ALA A 59 16.91 0.42 -8.73
N THR A 60 16.40 1.64 -8.93
CA THR A 60 14.96 1.95 -8.88
C THR A 60 14.19 1.15 -9.92
N LYS A 61 14.70 1.08 -11.16
CA LYS A 61 14.10 0.23 -12.21
C LYS A 61 14.02 -1.23 -11.77
N ARG A 62 15.12 -1.80 -11.27
CA ARG A 62 15.13 -3.19 -10.76
C ARG A 62 14.15 -3.40 -9.62
N TYR A 63 14.00 -2.41 -8.74
CA TYR A 63 13.06 -2.46 -7.63
C TYR A 63 11.61 -2.50 -8.14
N VAL A 64 11.27 -1.64 -9.11
CA VAL A 64 9.95 -1.64 -9.75
C VAL A 64 9.67 -2.99 -10.43
N GLU A 65 10.63 -3.55 -11.17
CA GLU A 65 10.50 -4.85 -11.84
C GLU A 65 10.29 -6.01 -10.86
N GLN A 66 10.93 -5.99 -9.69
CA GLN A 66 10.83 -7.05 -8.69
C GLN A 66 9.52 -7.03 -7.89
N HIS A 67 8.90 -5.86 -7.78
CA HIS A 67 7.76 -5.65 -6.88
C HIS A 67 6.43 -5.41 -7.60
N SER A 68 6.44 -5.18 -8.91
CA SER A 68 5.22 -5.01 -9.70
C SER A 68 4.70 -6.35 -10.20
N ASP A 69 3.38 -6.53 -10.18
CA ASP A 69 2.69 -7.64 -10.84
C ASP A 69 2.63 -7.46 -12.37
N THR A 70 2.83 -6.22 -12.87
CA THR A 70 2.83 -5.89 -14.30
C THR A 70 4.23 -5.51 -14.78
N SER A 71 4.46 -5.70 -16.08
CA SER A 71 5.76 -5.39 -16.70
C SER A 71 6.01 -3.89 -16.82
N VAL A 72 7.28 -3.49 -16.76
CA VAL A 72 7.72 -2.15 -17.14
C VAL A 72 7.47 -1.94 -18.64
N THR A 73 6.75 -0.87 -18.99
CA THR A 73 6.40 -0.50 -20.37
C THR A 73 7.25 0.66 -20.89
N ARG A 74 7.70 1.54 -19.99
CA ARG A 74 8.65 2.63 -20.30
C ARG A 74 9.66 2.78 -19.18
N ALA A 75 10.93 2.96 -19.53
CA ALA A 75 11.96 3.37 -18.59
C ALA A 75 12.96 4.27 -19.33
N ASP A 76 12.95 5.54 -18.98
CA ASP A 76 13.79 6.58 -19.58
C ASP A 76 14.56 7.35 -18.48
N ALA A 77 15.16 8.49 -18.83
CA ALA A 77 15.98 9.26 -17.91
C ALA A 77 15.19 9.90 -16.75
N VAL A 78 13.88 10.04 -16.85
CA VAL A 78 13.04 10.77 -15.88
C VAL A 78 11.86 9.97 -15.34
N SER A 79 11.49 8.86 -16.00
CA SER A 79 10.30 8.09 -15.69
C SER A 79 10.51 6.58 -15.86
N ILE A 80 9.94 5.81 -14.94
CA ILE A 80 9.73 4.36 -15.06
C ILE A 80 8.23 4.12 -14.91
N GLU A 81 7.62 3.52 -15.92
CA GLU A 81 6.20 3.20 -15.96
C GLU A 81 6.01 1.69 -16.11
N THR A 82 5.00 1.17 -15.44
CA THR A 82 4.52 -0.21 -15.59
C THR A 82 3.15 -0.19 -16.25
N ASP A 83 2.77 -1.33 -16.84
CA ASP A 83 1.41 -1.49 -17.36
C ASP A 83 0.39 -1.39 -16.22
N VAL A 84 -0.83 -0.95 -16.54
CA VAL A 84 -1.90 -0.78 -15.57
C VAL A 84 -2.40 -2.17 -15.15
N PRO A 85 -2.60 -2.45 -13.84
CA PRO A 85 -3.09 -3.74 -13.40
C PRO A 85 -4.51 -3.99 -13.92
N TYR A 86 -4.65 -5.04 -14.75
CA TYR A 86 -5.92 -5.40 -15.39
C TYR A 86 -6.90 -6.06 -14.42
N SER A 87 -6.41 -6.94 -13.53
CA SER A 87 -7.22 -7.67 -12.56
C SER A 87 -7.08 -7.11 -11.15
N SER A 88 -8.14 -7.26 -10.35
CA SER A 88 -8.18 -6.85 -8.94
C SER A 88 -7.07 -7.48 -8.10
N GLY A 89 -6.57 -6.75 -7.08
CA GLY A 89 -5.50 -7.21 -6.18
C GLY A 89 -4.09 -7.22 -6.79
N LYS A 90 -3.94 -6.85 -8.06
CA LYS A 90 -2.64 -6.69 -8.72
C LYS A 90 -2.09 -5.29 -8.47
N VAL A 91 -0.84 -5.23 -8.02
CA VAL A 91 -0.13 -3.98 -7.71
C VAL A 91 0.91 -3.68 -8.78
N SER A 92 1.00 -2.42 -9.17
CA SER A 92 1.96 -1.94 -10.15
C SER A 92 2.66 -0.71 -9.58
N PHE A 93 3.98 -0.68 -9.68
CA PHE A 93 4.78 0.43 -9.21
C PHE A 93 5.34 1.23 -10.38
N SER A 94 5.50 2.53 -10.18
CA SER A 94 6.15 3.43 -11.13
C SER A 94 7.09 4.34 -10.37
N ALA A 95 8.00 5.01 -11.06
CA ALA A 95 8.90 5.94 -10.43
C ALA A 95 9.18 7.16 -11.30
N THR A 96 9.52 8.27 -10.64
CA THR A 96 10.01 9.49 -11.29
C THR A 96 11.38 9.85 -10.77
N ARG A 97 12.17 10.51 -11.62
CA ARG A 97 13.44 11.13 -11.30
C ARG A 97 13.32 12.63 -11.58
N VAL A 98 13.29 13.43 -10.52
CA VAL A 98 13.19 14.89 -10.60
C VAL A 98 14.54 15.51 -10.29
N ALA A 99 15.09 16.28 -11.23
CA ALA A 99 16.38 16.94 -11.05
C ALA A 99 16.32 17.98 -9.90
N ARG A 100 17.44 18.10 -9.17
CA ARG A 100 17.66 19.11 -8.13
C ARG A 100 19.12 19.57 -8.17
N PRO A 101 19.49 20.69 -7.53
CA PRO A 101 20.89 21.10 -7.45
C PRO A 101 21.76 19.96 -6.89
N GLY A 102 22.77 19.54 -7.65
CA GLY A 102 23.70 18.48 -7.26
C GLY A 102 23.23 17.03 -7.48
N GLY A 103 22.01 16.79 -7.97
CA GLY A 103 21.51 15.42 -8.14
C GLY A 103 20.05 15.31 -8.55
N ALA A 104 19.33 14.36 -7.96
CA ALA A 104 17.90 14.15 -8.23
C ALA A 104 17.16 13.57 -7.01
N THR A 105 15.84 13.73 -6.99
CA THR A 105 14.94 13.00 -6.10
C THR A 105 14.26 11.89 -6.90
N LEU A 106 14.36 10.66 -6.39
CA LEU A 106 13.73 9.48 -6.97
C LEU A 106 12.50 9.12 -6.12
N THR A 107 11.30 9.14 -6.71
CA THR A 107 10.05 8.87 -5.99
C THR A 107 9.36 7.65 -6.56
N LEU A 108 8.93 6.73 -5.69
CA LEU A 108 8.17 5.53 -6.04
C LEU A 108 6.68 5.77 -5.81
N PHE A 109 5.85 5.31 -6.74
CA PHE A 109 4.39 5.39 -6.69
C PHE A 109 3.80 4.01 -6.85
N ALA A 110 2.60 3.82 -6.30
CA ALA A 110 1.88 2.57 -6.38
C ALA A 110 0.47 2.76 -6.95
N GLN A 111 0.01 1.75 -7.68
CA GLN A 111 -1.37 1.62 -8.12
C GLN A 111 -1.81 0.19 -7.86
N CYS A 112 -3.05 0.00 -7.39
CA CYS A 112 -3.61 -1.33 -7.19
C CYS A 112 -5.08 -1.37 -7.60
N ARG A 113 -5.43 -2.29 -8.50
CA ARG A 113 -6.81 -2.41 -9.00
C ARG A 113 -7.71 -3.00 -7.92
N GLY A 114 -8.88 -2.40 -7.73
CA GLY A 114 -9.87 -2.88 -6.76
C GLY A 114 -9.55 -2.56 -5.30
N MET A 115 -8.52 -1.76 -5.05
CA MET A 115 -8.22 -1.22 -3.72
C MET A 115 -9.33 -0.28 -3.24
N TYR A 116 -9.80 0.60 -4.10
CA TYR A 116 -10.88 1.55 -3.81
C TYR A 116 -12.06 1.32 -4.75
N GLY A 117 -13.27 1.43 -4.20
CA GLY A 117 -14.53 1.49 -4.94
C GLY A 117 -14.96 2.94 -5.23
N PRO A 118 -16.24 3.14 -5.62
CA PRO A 118 -16.83 4.47 -5.76
C PRO A 118 -16.64 5.30 -4.48
N ASP A 119 -16.49 6.61 -4.63
CA ASP A 119 -16.32 7.57 -3.51
C ASP A 119 -15.15 7.23 -2.55
N ASN A 120 -14.12 6.56 -3.05
CA ASN A 120 -12.98 6.05 -2.27
C ASN A 120 -13.40 5.08 -1.14
N ALA A 121 -14.53 4.40 -1.29
CA ALA A 121 -14.92 3.33 -0.37
C ALA A 121 -13.89 2.19 -0.39
N LYS A 122 -13.74 1.48 0.73
CA LYS A 122 -12.89 0.29 0.84
C LYS A 122 -13.30 -0.73 -0.23
N GLY A 123 -12.40 -1.02 -1.18
CA GLY A 123 -12.61 -2.03 -2.21
C GLY A 123 -12.41 -3.45 -1.69
N SER A 124 -12.79 -4.44 -2.51
CA SER A 124 -12.71 -5.87 -2.16
C SER A 124 -11.29 -6.33 -1.85
N ASP A 125 -10.30 -5.76 -2.52
CA ASP A 125 -8.89 -6.15 -2.42
C ASP A 125 -8.07 -5.14 -1.63
N TYR A 126 -8.72 -4.25 -0.89
CA TYR A 126 -8.05 -3.20 -0.14
C TYR A 126 -6.95 -3.73 0.78
N ASP A 127 -7.24 -4.75 1.59
CA ASP A 127 -6.28 -5.23 2.60
C ASP A 127 -5.04 -5.89 1.94
N ASP A 128 -5.24 -6.64 0.86
CA ASP A 128 -4.15 -7.23 0.08
C ASP A 128 -3.31 -6.16 -0.63
N CYS A 129 -3.97 -5.21 -1.30
CA CYS A 129 -3.32 -4.06 -1.92
C CYS A 129 -2.52 -3.23 -0.90
N ALA A 130 -3.14 -2.86 0.23
CA ALA A 130 -2.52 -2.05 1.27
C ALA A 130 -1.28 -2.74 1.83
N SER A 131 -1.38 -4.03 2.13
CA SER A 131 -0.24 -4.83 2.62
C SER A 131 0.95 -4.82 1.64
N LYS A 132 0.69 -5.07 0.35
CA LYS A 132 1.73 -5.06 -0.70
C LYS A 132 2.35 -3.67 -0.87
N ILE A 133 1.54 -2.63 -0.93
CA ILE A 133 1.99 -1.24 -1.09
C ILE A 133 2.85 -0.82 0.11
N LEU A 134 2.36 -1.03 1.33
CA LEU A 134 3.07 -0.65 2.55
C LEU A 134 4.42 -1.37 2.66
N LYS A 135 4.45 -2.67 2.40
CA LYS A 135 5.69 -3.45 2.44
C LYS A 135 6.72 -2.93 1.44
N THR A 136 6.31 -2.66 0.20
CA THR A 136 7.20 -2.21 -0.87
C THR A 136 7.64 -0.77 -0.67
N GLN A 137 6.72 0.17 -0.44
CA GLN A 137 7.08 1.59 -0.28
C GLN A 137 7.97 1.85 0.95
N ASN A 138 7.70 1.18 2.08
CA ASN A 138 8.55 1.32 3.27
C ASN A 138 9.94 0.69 3.10
N GLY A 139 10.11 -0.26 2.17
CA GLY A 139 11.39 -0.91 1.87
C GLY A 139 12.27 -0.16 0.87
N TYR A 140 11.67 0.72 0.05
CA TYR A 140 12.30 1.33 -1.10
C TYR A 140 13.59 2.10 -0.77
N VAL A 141 13.52 3.03 0.19
CA VAL A 141 14.67 3.89 0.53
C VAL A 141 15.86 3.07 1.04
N ALA A 142 15.59 2.07 1.89
CA ALA A 142 16.63 1.19 2.42
C ALA A 142 17.29 0.35 1.31
N PHE A 143 16.49 -0.14 0.36
CA PHE A 143 16.98 -0.87 -0.80
C PHE A 143 17.93 0.01 -1.65
N ILE A 144 17.52 1.22 -2.01
CA ILE A 144 18.34 2.11 -2.84
C ILE A 144 19.64 2.48 -2.14
N ARG A 145 19.58 2.87 -0.86
CA ARG A 145 20.77 3.20 -0.06
C ARG A 145 21.78 2.04 -0.05
N LYS A 146 21.30 0.81 0.15
CA LYS A 146 22.17 -0.39 0.11
C LYS A 146 22.85 -0.58 -1.26
N GLN A 147 22.16 -0.31 -2.35
CA GLN A 147 22.69 -0.49 -3.71
C GLN A 147 23.72 0.58 -4.11
N VAL A 148 23.63 1.79 -3.55
CA VAL A 148 24.59 2.88 -3.85
C VAL A 148 25.77 2.93 -2.90
N SER A 149 25.63 2.47 -1.65
CA SER A 149 26.74 2.39 -0.69
C SER A 149 27.64 1.17 -0.86
N GLY A 150 27.20 0.16 -1.61
CA GLY A 150 27.95 -1.06 -1.89
C GLY A 150 28.72 -1.05 -3.22
N GLN A 151 28.84 0.11 -3.86
CA GLN A 151 29.59 0.33 -5.11
C GLN A 151 30.88 1.11 -4.84
#